data_AF-A0A9D8YJV6-F1
#
_entry.id   AF-A0A9D8YJV6-F1
#
_cell.length_a   1.000
_cell.length_b   1.000
_cell.length_c   1.000
_cell.angle_alpha   90.00
_cell.angle_beta   90.00
_cell.angle_gamma   90.00
#
_symmetry.space_group_name_H-M   'P 1'
#
loop_
_entity.id
_entity.type
_entity.pdbx_description
1 polymer ?
#
loop_
_entity_poly.entity_id
_entity_poly.type
_entity_poly.pdbx_seq_one_letter_code
_entity_poly.pdbx_strand_id
1 'polypeptide(L)'
;MDEGVVEKIRAAGGEVYAVTSEPQQLADQAHEHWELTFDNVGDPHQEISKTCSARGWLTLFANRGDHEFLQRGADWKVEHPKGFFQPGVLALTNNRRVLYRWRSVPTAENLNGTTMRPTAAHVWDQVGSALQAGDDAGDASHDDNPIIDGEPPPRLLFFAAIIANGWFLRARAFAYSPGVGSVPSRFKAAFSRWFVFLFFWIIALATVPTGLVAMAFTTWLVWIGLDLKRVLQDMGDQVELRSN
;
A
#
# COMPACT_ATOMS: atom_id res chain seq x y z
N MET A 1 -8.29 15.92 5.63
CA MET A 1 -9.73 16.25 5.64
C MET A 1 -10.27 15.73 4.33
N ASP A 2 -11.39 15.05 4.37
CA ASP A 2 -12.11 14.64 3.18
C ASP A 2 -12.43 15.88 2.35
N GLU A 3 -11.84 15.99 1.16
CA GLU A 3 -11.98 17.17 0.28
C GLU A 3 -13.35 17.20 -0.45
N GLY A 4 -14.26 16.33 -0.01
CA GLY A 4 -15.59 16.14 -0.57
C GLY A 4 -15.53 15.63 -2.00
N VAL A 5 -14.46 14.91 -2.37
CA VAL A 5 -14.22 14.49 -3.75
C VAL A 5 -15.29 13.49 -4.19
N VAL A 6 -15.72 12.60 -3.30
CA VAL A 6 -16.81 11.66 -3.58
C VAL A 6 -18.10 12.41 -3.91
N GLU A 7 -18.44 13.44 -3.13
CA GLU A 7 -19.62 14.28 -3.33
C GLU A 7 -19.54 15.06 -4.64
N LYS A 8 -18.35 15.56 -5.01
CA LYS A 8 -18.12 16.22 -6.30
C LYS A 8 -18.31 15.27 -7.48
N ILE A 9 -17.80 14.04 -7.38
CA ILE A 9 -18.00 12.99 -8.39
C ILE A 9 -19.49 12.70 -8.56
N ARG A 10 -20.22 12.52 -7.46
CA ARG A 10 -21.68 12.29 -7.47
C ARG A 10 -22.45 13.48 -8.02
N ALA A 11 -22.06 14.70 -7.68
CA ALA A 11 -22.67 15.92 -8.21
C ALA A 11 -22.48 16.05 -9.73
N ALA A 12 -21.40 15.49 -10.28
CA ALA A 12 -21.16 15.39 -11.72
C ALA A 12 -21.85 14.17 -12.38
N GLY A 13 -22.65 13.40 -11.62
CA GLY A 13 -23.38 12.22 -12.11
C GLY A 13 -22.55 10.94 -12.18
N GLY A 14 -21.39 10.89 -11.52
CA GLY A 14 -20.55 9.70 -11.41
C GLY A 14 -20.77 8.93 -10.10
N GLU A 15 -20.01 7.84 -9.94
CA GLU A 15 -19.94 7.05 -8.71
C GLU A 15 -18.50 6.53 -8.50
N VAL A 16 -18.14 6.26 -7.25
CA VAL A 16 -16.84 5.70 -6.85
C VAL A 16 -17.00 4.22 -6.50
N TYR A 17 -16.02 3.42 -6.89
CA TYR A 17 -15.91 2.02 -6.49
C TYR A 17 -14.49 1.74 -6.01
N ALA A 18 -14.35 1.13 -4.83
CA ALA A 18 -13.09 0.57 -4.41
C ALA A 18 -12.99 -0.89 -4.85
N VAL A 19 -11.90 -1.26 -5.52
CA VAL A 19 -11.65 -2.63 -5.96
C VAL A 19 -10.43 -3.17 -5.23
N THR A 20 -10.59 -4.32 -4.58
CA THR A 20 -9.51 -5.03 -3.89
C THR A 20 -9.30 -6.41 -4.49
N SER A 21 -8.08 -6.92 -4.43
CA SER A 21 -7.74 -8.31 -4.77
C SER A 21 -8.11 -9.32 -3.68
N GLU A 22 -8.76 -8.88 -2.61
CA GLU A 22 -9.32 -9.76 -1.58
C GLU A 22 -10.69 -10.33 -1.98
N PRO A 23 -11.14 -11.45 -1.38
CA PRO A 23 -12.51 -11.93 -1.53
C PRO A 23 -13.55 -10.88 -1.12
N GLN A 24 -14.75 -10.95 -1.71
CA GLN A 24 -15.83 -9.99 -1.45
C GLN A 24 -16.15 -9.83 0.04
N GLN A 25 -16.14 -10.92 0.82
CA GLN A 25 -16.38 -10.88 2.26
C GLN A 25 -15.40 -9.93 3.01
N LEU A 26 -14.13 -9.86 2.60
CA LEU A 26 -13.17 -8.93 3.20
C LEU A 26 -13.34 -7.50 2.68
N ALA A 27 -13.76 -7.35 1.42
CA ALA A 27 -14.11 -6.05 0.84
C ALA A 27 -15.31 -5.41 1.58
N ASP A 28 -16.33 -6.22 1.91
CA ASP A 28 -17.50 -5.82 2.69
C ASP A 28 -17.11 -5.44 4.13
N GLN A 29 -16.25 -6.24 4.77
CA GLN A 29 -15.71 -5.91 6.10
C GLN A 29 -14.95 -4.58 6.09
N ALA A 30 -14.14 -4.32 5.06
CA ALA A 30 -13.45 -3.04 4.93
C ALA A 30 -14.42 -1.88 4.73
N HIS A 31 -15.50 -2.08 3.96
CA HIS A 31 -16.56 -1.07 3.78
C HIS A 31 -17.19 -0.68 5.12
N GLU A 32 -17.60 -1.68 5.92
CA GLU A 32 -18.20 -1.46 7.24
C GLU A 32 -17.19 -0.89 8.25
N HIS A 33 -16.03 -1.52 8.38
CA HIS A 33 -15.02 -1.15 9.39
C HIS A 33 -14.41 0.23 9.14
N TRP A 34 -14.22 0.61 7.87
CA TRP A 34 -13.60 1.89 7.52
C TRP A 34 -14.65 2.98 7.24
N GLU A 35 -15.95 2.67 7.43
CA GLU A 35 -17.07 3.58 7.24
C GLU A 35 -17.05 4.24 5.85
N LEU A 36 -16.73 3.46 4.82
CA LEU A 36 -16.62 3.96 3.45
C LEU A 36 -18.00 4.31 2.90
N THR A 37 -18.09 5.41 2.18
CA THR A 37 -19.36 5.91 1.64
C THR A 37 -19.64 5.45 0.21
N PHE A 38 -18.86 4.51 -0.31
CA PHE A 38 -18.92 3.98 -1.67
C PHE A 38 -18.74 2.47 -1.67
N ASP A 39 -19.15 1.82 -2.76
CA ASP A 39 -19.16 0.37 -2.87
C ASP A 39 -17.75 -0.22 -2.96
N ASN A 40 -17.58 -1.37 -2.31
CA ASN A 40 -16.35 -2.14 -2.33
C ASN A 40 -16.55 -3.45 -3.09
N VAL A 41 -15.64 -3.76 -4.01
CA VAL A 41 -15.69 -4.94 -4.86
C VAL A 41 -14.46 -5.80 -4.63
N GLY A 42 -14.66 -7.04 -4.21
CA GLY A 42 -13.62 -8.06 -4.16
C GLY A 42 -13.40 -8.69 -5.52
N ASP A 43 -12.17 -8.63 -6.02
CA ASP A 43 -11.69 -9.22 -7.27
C ASP A 43 -10.55 -10.22 -7.01
N PRO A 44 -10.78 -11.31 -6.23
CA PRO A 44 -9.75 -12.27 -5.84
C PRO A 44 -9.19 -13.06 -7.04
N HIS A 45 -9.90 -13.04 -8.18
CA HIS A 45 -9.49 -13.69 -9.42
C HIS A 45 -8.85 -12.75 -10.43
N GLN A 46 -8.83 -11.44 -10.12
CA GLN A 46 -8.22 -10.35 -10.88
C GLN A 46 -8.86 -10.17 -12.27
N GLU A 47 -10.14 -10.45 -12.39
CA GLU A 47 -10.91 -10.41 -13.64
C GLU A 47 -11.20 -8.97 -14.08
N ILE A 48 -11.48 -8.08 -13.13
CA ILE A 48 -11.69 -6.65 -13.42
C ILE A 48 -10.38 -6.06 -13.94
N SER A 49 -9.27 -6.27 -13.23
CA SER A 49 -7.96 -5.77 -13.67
C SER A 49 -7.57 -6.32 -15.05
N LYS A 50 -7.79 -7.61 -15.32
CA LYS A 50 -7.51 -8.21 -16.63
C LYS A 50 -8.38 -7.64 -17.74
N THR A 51 -9.66 -7.39 -17.44
CA THR A 51 -10.58 -6.74 -18.39
C THR A 51 -10.14 -5.32 -18.71
N CYS A 52 -9.73 -4.55 -17.71
CA CYS A 52 -9.17 -3.21 -17.90
C CYS A 52 -7.91 -3.25 -18.77
N SER A 53 -7.02 -4.23 -18.55
CA SER A 53 -5.84 -4.41 -19.39
C SER A 53 -6.20 -4.79 -20.83
N ALA A 54 -7.13 -5.71 -21.03
CA ALA A 54 -7.55 -6.18 -22.36
C ALA A 54 -8.17 -5.05 -23.21
N ARG A 55 -8.80 -4.08 -22.54
CA ARG A 55 -9.39 -2.90 -23.16
C ARG A 55 -8.40 -1.75 -23.34
N GLY A 56 -7.15 -1.92 -22.93
CA GLY A 56 -6.13 -0.87 -23.00
C GLY A 56 -6.37 0.31 -22.04
N TRP A 57 -7.23 0.14 -21.03
CA TRP A 57 -7.58 1.21 -20.08
C TRP A 57 -6.50 1.38 -19.03
N LEU A 58 -6.23 0.33 -18.27
CA LEU A 58 -5.22 0.34 -17.21
C LEU A 58 -4.77 -1.10 -16.92
N THR A 59 -3.47 -1.32 -16.88
CA THR A 59 -2.87 -2.60 -16.51
C THR A 59 -2.18 -2.44 -15.17
N LEU A 60 -2.67 -3.11 -14.11
CA LEU A 60 -2.05 -3.01 -12.78
C LEU A 60 -0.88 -3.99 -12.63
N PHE A 61 -0.09 -3.78 -11.57
CA PHE A 61 0.80 -4.81 -11.04
C PHE A 61 0.10 -5.52 -9.86
N ALA A 62 0.48 -6.77 -9.61
CA ALA A 62 0.16 -7.46 -8.36
C ALA A 62 1.43 -8.06 -7.76
N ASN A 63 1.55 -7.95 -6.44
CA ASN A 63 2.58 -8.63 -5.70
C ASN A 63 2.17 -10.08 -5.42
N ARG A 64 3.06 -11.04 -5.69
CA ARG A 64 2.85 -12.49 -5.53
C ARG A 64 3.64 -13.09 -4.38
N GLY A 65 4.38 -12.27 -3.65
CA GLY A 65 5.15 -12.68 -2.49
C GLY A 65 4.24 -13.15 -1.35
N ASP A 66 4.86 -13.79 -0.35
CA ASP A 66 4.13 -14.27 0.82
C ASP A 66 3.48 -13.09 1.59
N HIS A 67 2.22 -13.27 1.99
CA HIS A 67 1.48 -12.28 2.76
C HIS A 67 1.85 -12.25 4.24
N GLU A 68 2.76 -13.11 4.73
CA GLU A 68 3.16 -13.19 6.14
C GLU A 68 3.55 -11.82 6.69
N PHE A 69 4.28 -11.01 5.92
CA PHE A 69 4.68 -9.66 6.34
C PHE A 69 3.47 -8.74 6.59
N LEU A 70 2.48 -8.75 5.70
CA LEU A 70 1.23 -7.99 5.85
C LEU A 70 0.42 -8.52 7.02
N GLN A 71 0.27 -9.85 7.11
CA GLN A 71 -0.50 -10.52 8.15
C GLN A 71 0.05 -10.23 9.55
N ARG A 72 1.37 -10.10 9.72
CA ARG A 72 1.98 -9.69 11.00
C ARG A 72 1.52 -8.28 11.42
N GLY A 73 1.23 -7.41 10.47
CA GLY A 73 0.78 -6.03 10.70
C GLY A 73 -0.72 -5.90 10.98
N ALA A 74 -1.53 -6.83 10.46
CA ALA A 74 -2.99 -6.82 10.50
C ALA A 74 -3.56 -7.63 11.68
N ASP A 75 -4.69 -7.18 12.20
CA ASP A 75 -5.53 -7.91 13.17
C ASP A 75 -6.69 -8.67 12.51
N TRP A 76 -6.85 -8.53 11.19
CA TRP A 76 -7.74 -9.33 10.35
C TRP A 76 -6.95 -10.32 9.48
N LYS A 77 -7.67 -11.25 8.84
CA LYS A 77 -7.08 -12.20 7.90
C LYS A 77 -6.73 -11.49 6.59
N VAL A 78 -5.47 -11.55 6.17
CA VAL A 78 -5.02 -11.06 4.87
C VAL A 78 -5.14 -12.18 3.85
N GLU A 79 -5.92 -11.99 2.79
CA GLU A 79 -6.15 -13.02 1.78
C GLU A 79 -6.19 -12.46 0.36
N HIS A 80 -5.16 -12.76 -0.42
CA HIS A 80 -5.11 -12.41 -1.84
C HIS A 80 -4.77 -13.65 -2.67
N PRO A 81 -5.76 -14.45 -3.11
CA PRO A 81 -5.51 -15.76 -3.72
C PRO A 81 -4.61 -15.72 -4.97
N LYS A 82 -4.61 -14.58 -5.66
CA LYS A 82 -3.75 -14.29 -6.81
C LYS A 82 -2.82 -13.09 -6.54
N GLY A 83 -2.40 -12.89 -5.29
CA GLY A 83 -1.55 -11.76 -4.93
C GLY A 83 -2.29 -10.43 -4.90
N PHE A 84 -1.70 -9.47 -4.19
CA PHE A 84 -2.36 -8.20 -3.91
C PHE A 84 -2.09 -7.14 -4.97
N PHE A 85 -3.10 -6.34 -5.31
CA PHE A 85 -2.93 -5.25 -6.26
C PHE A 85 -1.95 -4.20 -5.76
N GLN A 86 -1.11 -3.72 -6.68
CA GLN A 86 -0.50 -2.41 -6.55
C GLN A 86 -1.56 -1.34 -6.83
N PRO A 87 -1.54 -0.21 -6.10
CA PRO A 87 -2.57 0.81 -6.24
C PRO A 87 -2.72 1.31 -7.68
N GLY A 88 -3.94 1.67 -8.06
CA GLY A 88 -4.25 2.31 -9.33
C GLY A 88 -5.57 3.07 -9.26
N VAL A 89 -5.77 4.00 -10.18
CA VAL A 89 -6.98 4.81 -10.31
C VAL A 89 -7.37 4.83 -11.77
N LEU A 90 -8.65 4.57 -12.06
CA LEU A 90 -9.22 4.61 -13.39
C LEU A 90 -10.57 5.33 -13.32
N ALA A 91 -10.75 6.37 -14.13
CA ALA A 91 -12.01 7.06 -14.30
C ALA A 91 -12.49 6.89 -15.75
N LEU A 92 -13.75 6.48 -15.91
CA LEU A 92 -14.37 6.21 -17.21
C LEU A 92 -15.70 6.95 -17.33
N THR A 93 -16.07 7.34 -18.55
CA THR A 93 -17.46 7.68 -18.85
C THR A 93 -18.30 6.40 -19.07
N ASN A 94 -19.64 6.55 -19.10
CA ASN A 94 -20.54 5.45 -19.47
C ASN A 94 -20.28 4.92 -20.90
N ASN A 95 -19.76 5.77 -21.79
CA ASN A 95 -19.34 5.41 -23.15
C ASN A 95 -17.93 4.79 -23.19
N ARG A 96 -17.35 4.47 -22.02
CA ARG A 96 -16.05 3.82 -21.85
C ARG A 96 -14.83 4.65 -22.27
N ARG A 97 -14.99 5.96 -22.41
CA ARG A 97 -13.86 6.87 -22.60
C ARG A 97 -13.08 7.00 -21.29
N VAL A 98 -11.76 6.93 -21.35
CA VAL A 98 -10.87 7.14 -20.21
C VAL A 98 -10.73 8.63 -19.91
N LEU A 99 -11.20 9.05 -18.73
CA LEU A 99 -11.07 10.42 -18.24
C LEU A 99 -9.77 10.63 -17.46
N TYR A 100 -9.33 9.60 -16.74
CA TYR A 100 -8.08 9.62 -15.98
C TYR A 100 -7.60 8.18 -15.77
N ARG A 101 -6.29 7.97 -15.79
CA ARG A 101 -5.69 6.70 -15.42
C ARG A 101 -4.31 6.88 -14.83
N TRP A 102 -4.06 6.15 -13.74
CA TRP A 102 -2.79 6.10 -13.04
C TRP A 102 -2.59 4.70 -12.44
N ARG A 103 -1.37 4.21 -12.43
CA ARG A 103 -0.97 3.01 -11.67
C ARG A 103 0.34 3.24 -10.93
N SER A 104 0.46 2.60 -9.79
CA SER A 104 1.75 2.43 -9.13
C SER A 104 2.61 1.43 -9.91
N VAL A 105 3.74 1.90 -10.44
CA VAL A 105 4.79 1.03 -10.98
C VAL A 105 5.78 0.73 -9.84
N PRO A 106 5.92 -0.51 -9.37
CA PRO A 106 6.77 -0.82 -8.23
C PRO A 106 8.24 -0.51 -8.52
N THR A 107 8.85 0.37 -7.73
CA THR A 107 10.27 0.70 -7.79
C THR A 107 10.88 0.73 -6.39
N ALA A 108 12.21 0.83 -6.31
CA ALA A 108 12.87 1.02 -5.02
C ALA A 108 12.54 2.38 -4.38
N GLU A 109 12.21 3.38 -5.20
CA GLU A 109 11.89 4.74 -4.77
C GLU A 109 10.55 4.80 -4.02
N ASN A 110 9.50 4.20 -4.59
CA ASN A 110 8.18 4.17 -3.97
C ASN A 110 7.97 2.98 -2.99
N LEU A 111 9.06 2.36 -2.54
CA LEU A 111 9.05 1.20 -1.64
C LEU A 111 8.21 0.04 -2.18
N ASN A 112 8.48 -0.38 -3.42
CA ASN A 112 7.78 -1.45 -4.12
C ASN A 112 6.27 -1.21 -4.25
N GLY A 113 5.88 0.06 -4.45
CA GLY A 113 4.50 0.52 -4.64
C GLY A 113 3.71 0.77 -3.36
N THR A 114 4.38 0.82 -2.20
CA THR A 114 3.75 1.06 -0.90
C THR A 114 3.30 2.53 -0.71
N THR A 115 3.91 3.46 -1.44
CA THR A 115 3.78 4.92 -1.25
C THR A 115 3.57 5.66 -2.57
N MET A 116 3.48 7.00 -2.53
CA MET A 116 3.39 7.89 -3.69
C MET A 116 2.08 7.71 -4.49
N ARG A 117 0.93 7.67 -3.80
CA ARG A 117 -0.38 7.61 -4.48
C ARG A 117 -0.82 9.03 -4.86
N PRO A 118 -1.56 9.21 -5.96
CA PRO A 118 -2.10 10.53 -6.31
C PRO A 118 -3.05 11.03 -5.21
N THR A 119 -3.07 12.35 -4.98
CA THR A 119 -4.07 12.97 -4.10
C THR A 119 -5.46 12.93 -4.75
N ALA A 120 -6.51 12.88 -3.93
CA ALA A 120 -7.88 12.85 -4.42
C ALA A 120 -8.25 14.14 -5.21
N ALA A 121 -7.84 15.32 -4.72
CA ALA A 121 -7.97 16.58 -5.46
C ALA A 121 -7.33 16.53 -6.84
N HIS A 122 -6.08 16.05 -6.94
CA HIS A 122 -5.37 15.97 -8.22
C HIS A 122 -6.13 15.09 -9.22
N VAL A 123 -6.58 13.90 -8.78
CA VAL A 123 -7.38 13.02 -9.63
C VAL A 123 -8.65 13.73 -10.10
N TRP A 124 -9.36 14.40 -9.20
CA TRP A 124 -10.60 15.11 -9.55
C TRP A 124 -10.37 16.27 -10.52
N ASP A 125 -9.32 17.06 -10.35
CA ASP A 125 -8.99 18.18 -11.23
C ASP A 125 -8.67 17.68 -12.66
N GLN A 126 -7.98 16.55 -12.77
CA GLN A 126 -7.69 15.91 -14.05
C GLN A 126 -8.96 15.37 -14.71
N VAL A 127 -9.84 14.71 -13.95
CA VAL A 127 -11.15 14.24 -14.42
C VAL A 127 -12.01 15.42 -14.89
N GLY A 128 -12.09 16.49 -14.11
CA GLY A 128 -12.85 17.69 -14.46
C GLY A 128 -12.34 18.35 -15.74
N SER A 129 -11.02 18.41 -15.93
CA SER A 129 -10.40 18.91 -17.16
C SER A 129 -10.74 18.02 -18.37
N ALA A 130 -10.71 16.69 -18.21
CA ALA A 130 -11.06 15.74 -19.27
C ALA A 130 -12.55 15.82 -19.66
N LEU A 131 -13.44 16.06 -18.69
CA LEU A 131 -14.87 16.28 -18.93
C LEU A 131 -15.13 17.59 -19.69
N GLN A 132 -14.44 18.67 -19.33
CA GLN A 132 -14.56 19.96 -20.04
C GLN A 132 -14.11 19.89 -21.50
N ALA A 133 -13.17 19.00 -21.83
CA ALA A 133 -12.74 18.77 -23.21
C ALA A 133 -13.84 18.15 -24.10
N GLY A 134 -14.93 17.64 -23.52
CA GLY A 134 -16.07 17.06 -24.25
C GLY A 134 -15.83 15.63 -24.73
N ASP A 135 -16.89 14.93 -25.12
CA ASP A 135 -16.85 13.49 -25.45
C ASP A 135 -16.08 13.15 -26.72
N ASP A 136 -15.89 14.11 -27.63
CA ASP A 136 -15.11 13.93 -28.86
C ASP A 136 -13.59 13.92 -28.61
N ALA A 137 -13.15 14.30 -27.41
CA ALA A 137 -11.76 14.17 -27.02
C ALA A 137 -11.40 12.69 -26.81
N GLY A 138 -10.17 12.31 -27.14
CA GLY A 138 -9.69 10.94 -26.95
C GLY A 138 -9.57 10.53 -25.48
N ASP A 139 -9.12 9.29 -25.27
CA ASP A 139 -8.76 8.76 -23.96
C ASP A 139 -7.60 9.55 -23.34
N ALA A 140 -7.69 9.79 -22.03
CA ALA A 140 -6.60 10.40 -21.29
C ALA A 140 -5.31 9.54 -21.33
N SER A 141 -4.17 10.20 -21.47
CA SER A 141 -2.86 9.57 -21.30
C SER A 141 -2.69 9.03 -19.88
N HIS A 142 -1.74 8.12 -19.70
CA HIS A 142 -1.33 7.71 -18.36
C HIS A 142 -0.70 8.89 -17.61
N ASP A 143 -1.06 9.07 -16.34
CA ASP A 143 -0.42 10.05 -15.49
C ASP A 143 0.87 9.48 -14.91
N ASP A 144 2.01 9.94 -15.41
CA ASP A 144 3.33 9.53 -14.92
C ASP A 144 3.86 10.43 -13.78
N ASN A 145 3.22 11.58 -13.53
CA ASN A 145 3.72 12.58 -12.58
C ASN A 145 2.57 13.19 -11.75
N PRO A 146 1.81 12.37 -10.99
CA PRO A 146 0.74 12.90 -10.19
C PRO A 146 1.26 13.74 -9.02
N ILE A 147 0.41 14.62 -8.51
CA ILE A 147 0.63 15.19 -7.17
C ILE A 147 0.36 14.08 -6.15
N ILE A 148 1.36 13.74 -5.34
CA ILE A 148 1.31 12.58 -4.43
C ILE A 148 0.85 12.93 -3.00
N ASP A 149 0.29 11.93 -2.32
CA ASP A 149 -0.20 12.00 -0.93
C ASP A 149 0.93 12.08 0.12
N GLY A 150 2.13 11.63 -0.22
CA GLY A 150 3.31 11.78 0.61
C GLY A 150 4.56 11.15 0.00
N GLU A 151 5.70 11.77 0.31
CA GLU A 151 7.01 11.23 -0.07
C GLU A 151 7.35 9.95 0.71
N PRO A 152 8.05 8.99 0.08
CA PRO A 152 8.52 7.80 0.76
C PRO A 152 9.57 8.17 1.83
N PRO A 153 9.54 7.55 3.01
CA PRO A 153 10.65 7.69 3.96
C PRO A 153 11.93 7.08 3.36
N PRO A 154 13.13 7.60 3.72
CA PRO A 154 14.39 6.96 3.35
C PRO A 154 14.39 5.48 3.70
N ARG A 155 14.85 4.62 2.78
CA ARG A 155 14.75 3.15 2.91
C ARG A 155 15.31 2.61 4.23
N LEU A 156 16.45 3.14 4.69
CA LEU A 156 17.05 2.74 5.96
C LEU A 156 16.14 3.05 7.16
N LEU A 157 15.47 4.21 7.14
CA LEU A 157 14.51 4.59 8.16
C LEU A 157 13.25 3.74 8.10
N PHE A 158 12.77 3.40 6.90
CA PHE A 158 11.66 2.47 6.73
C PHE A 158 11.96 1.10 7.36
N PHE A 159 13.12 0.51 7.07
CA PHE A 159 13.50 -0.78 7.66
C PHE A 159 13.69 -0.70 9.18
N ALA A 160 14.33 0.36 9.67
CA ALA A 160 14.45 0.58 11.12
C ALA A 160 13.07 0.70 11.80
N ALA A 161 12.10 1.33 11.12
CA ALA A 161 10.74 1.47 11.62
C ALA A 161 10.00 0.13 11.70
N ILE A 162 10.03 -0.71 10.65
CA ILE A 162 9.31 -1.99 10.66
C ILE A 162 9.94 -3.03 11.61
N ILE A 163 11.27 -2.99 11.82
CA ILE A 163 11.94 -3.81 12.85
C ILE A 163 11.44 -3.41 14.24
N ALA A 164 11.44 -2.12 14.55
CA ALA A 164 10.98 -1.61 15.84
C ALA A 164 9.46 -1.83 16.02
N ASN A 165 8.69 -1.77 14.93
CA ASN A 165 7.25 -2.04 14.96
C ASN A 165 6.94 -3.47 15.41
N GLY A 166 7.77 -4.44 15.05
CA GLY A 166 7.69 -5.83 15.53
C GLY A 166 8.55 -6.13 16.77
N TRP A 167 8.87 -5.10 17.57
CA TRP A 167 9.62 -5.23 18.82
C TRP A 167 10.97 -5.92 18.66
N PHE A 168 11.63 -5.71 17.52
CA PHE A 168 12.95 -6.28 17.20
C PHE A 168 12.97 -7.81 17.08
N LEU A 169 11.81 -8.49 17.17
CA LEU A 169 11.71 -9.93 17.01
C LEU A 169 11.58 -10.34 15.54
N ARG A 170 10.77 -9.59 14.78
CA ARG A 170 10.56 -9.72 13.32
C ARG A 170 10.12 -8.36 12.77
N ALA A 171 10.27 -8.14 11.48
CA ALA A 171 9.68 -6.99 10.81
C ALA A 171 8.14 -7.12 10.78
N ARG A 172 7.47 -6.00 11.07
CA ARG A 172 6.01 -5.90 11.13
C ARG A 172 5.51 -4.72 10.30
N ALA A 173 4.59 -4.98 9.37
CA ALA A 173 3.97 -3.97 8.52
C ALA A 173 3.13 -2.95 9.33
N PHE A 174 2.97 -1.75 8.78
CA PHE A 174 2.06 -0.73 9.30
C PHE A 174 0.68 -0.84 8.64
N ALA A 175 0.00 -1.98 8.81
CA ALA A 175 -1.35 -2.17 8.28
C ALA A 175 -2.34 -1.19 8.94
N TYR A 176 -3.33 -0.72 8.19
CA TYR A 176 -4.35 0.20 8.69
C TYR A 176 -5.45 -0.57 9.43
N SER A 177 -5.80 -0.14 10.65
CA SER A 177 -7.03 -0.58 11.33
C SER A 177 -7.80 0.65 11.81
N PRO A 178 -9.13 0.63 11.87
CA PRO A 178 -9.91 1.72 12.45
C PRO A 178 -9.43 2.09 13.86
N GLY A 179 -9.41 3.38 14.17
CA GLY A 179 -8.99 3.89 15.47
C GLY A 179 -7.47 3.87 15.73
N VAL A 180 -6.64 3.34 14.82
CA VAL A 180 -5.18 3.47 14.95
C VAL A 180 -4.73 4.86 14.52
N GLY A 181 -3.69 5.38 15.18
CA GLY A 181 -3.11 6.68 14.82
C GLY A 181 -2.59 6.71 13.37
N SER A 182 -2.43 7.92 12.83
CA SER A 182 -1.88 8.13 11.47
C SER A 182 -0.52 7.45 11.29
N VAL A 183 -0.15 7.11 10.05
CA VAL A 183 1.17 6.50 9.74
C VAL A 183 2.34 7.28 10.36
N PRO A 184 2.43 8.63 10.27
CA PRO A 184 3.49 9.38 10.95
C PRO A 184 3.54 9.19 12.47
N SER A 185 2.37 9.16 13.13
CA SER A 185 2.29 8.93 14.58
C SER A 185 2.79 7.53 14.98
N ARG A 186 2.43 6.51 14.19
CA ARG A 186 2.86 5.12 14.38
C ARG A 186 4.34 4.92 14.10
N PHE A 187 4.88 5.61 13.09
CA PHE A 187 6.32 5.68 12.85
C PHE A 187 7.04 6.24 14.07
N LYS A 188 6.59 7.38 14.61
CA LYS A 188 7.17 7.98 15.82
C LYS A 188 7.13 7.03 17.01
N ALA A 189 6.01 6.33 17.22
CA ALA A 189 5.85 5.36 18.29
C ALA A 189 6.73 4.10 18.11
N ALA A 190 6.95 3.64 16.87
CA ALA A 190 7.90 2.56 16.60
C ALA A 190 9.34 3.03 16.91
N PHE A 191 9.70 4.23 16.47
CA PHE A 191 11.06 4.76 16.68
C PHE A 191 11.42 4.94 18.16
N SER A 192 10.46 5.29 19.03
CA SER A 192 10.75 5.41 20.46
C SER A 192 11.21 4.09 21.10
N ARG A 193 10.88 2.94 20.50
CA ARG A 193 11.30 1.62 21.00
C ARG A 193 12.80 1.37 20.81
N TRP A 194 13.47 2.09 19.90
CA TRP A 194 14.92 2.00 19.77
C TRP A 194 15.64 2.43 21.04
N PHE A 195 15.12 3.41 21.80
CA PHE A 195 15.71 3.79 23.08
C PHE A 195 15.66 2.64 24.08
N VAL A 196 14.54 1.94 24.17
CA VAL A 196 14.36 0.77 25.04
C VAL A 196 15.30 -0.36 24.62
N PHE A 197 15.39 -0.62 23.31
CA PHE A 197 16.26 -1.67 22.76
C PHE A 197 17.74 -1.39 23.02
N LEU A 198 18.21 -0.17 22.78
CA LEU A 198 19.59 0.21 23.04
C LEU A 198 19.91 0.17 24.54
N PHE A 199 18.98 0.63 25.40
CA PHE A 199 19.14 0.58 26.85
C PHE A 199 19.26 -0.85 27.37
N PHE A 200 18.45 -1.78 26.83
CA PHE A 200 18.56 -3.21 27.13
C PHE A 200 19.96 -3.76 26.86
N TRP A 201 20.55 -3.46 25.69
CA TRP A 201 21.90 -3.90 25.36
C TRP A 201 22.98 -3.26 26.23
N ILE A 202 22.82 -1.99 26.59
CA ILE A 202 23.75 -1.29 27.51
C ILE A 202 23.74 -1.96 28.88
N ILE A 203 22.57 -2.27 29.44
CA ILE A 203 22.47 -3.00 30.72
C ILE A 203 23.08 -4.40 30.60
N ALA A 204 22.81 -5.11 29.51
CA ALA A 204 23.36 -6.45 29.29
C ALA A 204 24.89 -6.41 29.27
N LEU A 205 25.50 -5.44 28.58
CA LEU A 205 26.96 -5.27 28.57
C LEU A 205 27.55 -4.95 29.94
N ALA A 206 26.79 -4.26 30.80
CA ALA A 206 27.23 -3.92 32.15
C ALA A 206 27.10 -5.08 33.16
N THR A 207 26.24 -6.06 32.88
CA THR A 207 25.85 -7.10 33.87
C THR A 207 26.20 -8.53 33.45
N VAL A 208 26.40 -8.78 32.15
CA VAL A 208 26.63 -10.11 31.58
C VAL A 208 28.01 -10.15 30.90
N PRO A 209 28.73 -11.30 30.91
CA PRO A 209 30.00 -11.42 30.21
C PRO A 209 29.91 -10.99 28.74
N THR A 210 30.82 -10.10 28.32
CA THR A 210 30.79 -9.46 26.99
C THR A 210 30.73 -10.46 25.84
N GLY A 211 31.41 -11.60 25.95
CA GLY A 211 31.39 -12.65 24.93
C GLY A 211 29.98 -13.24 24.69
N LEU A 212 29.19 -13.41 25.75
CA LEU A 212 27.80 -13.89 25.64
C LEU A 212 26.89 -12.83 25.04
N VAL A 213 27.05 -11.57 25.44
CA VAL A 213 26.28 -10.45 24.88
C VAL A 213 26.58 -10.26 23.40
N ALA A 214 27.86 -10.32 23.00
CA ALA A 214 28.27 -10.23 21.60
C ALA A 214 27.70 -11.39 20.77
N MET A 215 27.70 -12.62 21.30
CA MET A 215 27.10 -13.78 20.64
C MET A 215 25.59 -13.62 20.46
N ALA A 216 24.88 -13.16 21.49
CA ALA A 216 23.44 -12.90 21.43
C ALA A 216 23.10 -11.81 20.41
N PHE A 217 23.85 -10.71 20.42
CA PHE A 217 23.65 -9.61 19.47
C PHE A 217 23.92 -10.05 18.03
N THR A 218 24.99 -10.83 17.81
CA THR A 218 25.31 -11.38 16.48
C THR A 218 24.21 -12.33 16.00
N THR A 219 23.71 -13.21 16.87
CA THR A 219 22.58 -14.10 16.54
C THR A 219 21.33 -13.29 16.17
N TRP A 220 21.02 -12.25 16.94
CA TRP A 220 19.90 -11.34 16.65
C TRP A 220 20.08 -10.62 15.30
N LEU A 221 21.29 -10.10 15.02
CA LEU A 221 21.60 -9.45 13.74
C LEU A 221 21.43 -10.39 12.55
N VAL A 222 21.92 -11.63 12.65
CA VAL A 222 21.74 -12.64 11.60
C VAL A 222 20.26 -12.94 11.42
N TRP A 223 19.53 -13.15 12.51
CA TRP A 223 18.10 -13.42 12.49
C TRP A 223 17.29 -12.31 11.81
N ILE A 224 17.46 -11.06 12.25
CA ILE A 224 16.72 -9.93 11.68
C ILE A 224 17.14 -9.64 10.23
N GLY A 225 18.41 -9.87 9.89
CA GLY A 225 18.91 -9.76 8.51
C GLY A 225 18.24 -10.78 7.58
N LEU A 226 18.06 -12.03 8.03
CA LEU A 226 17.35 -13.06 7.28
C LEU A 226 15.87 -12.74 7.11
N ASP A 227 15.20 -12.26 8.17
CA ASP A 227 13.80 -11.85 8.10
C ASP A 227 13.60 -10.67 7.14
N LEU A 228 14.44 -9.64 7.21
CA LEU A 228 14.41 -8.51 6.26
C LEU A 228 14.69 -8.94 4.82
N LYS A 229 15.62 -9.87 4.61
CA LYS A 229 15.88 -10.41 3.27
C LYS A 229 14.64 -11.09 2.70
N ARG A 230 13.91 -11.87 3.52
CA ARG A 230 12.65 -12.49 3.12
C ARG A 230 11.60 -11.44 2.75
N VAL A 231 11.38 -10.45 3.64
CA VAL A 231 10.43 -9.35 3.39
C VAL A 231 10.75 -8.62 2.08
N LEU A 232 12.03 -8.32 1.83
CA LEU A 232 12.47 -7.68 0.58
C LEU A 232 12.20 -8.55 -0.66
N GLN A 233 12.42 -9.86 -0.55
CA GLN A 233 12.13 -10.79 -1.64
C GLN A 233 10.64 -10.84 -1.94
N ASP A 234 9.80 -10.97 -0.90
CA ASP A 234 8.34 -11.04 -1.05
C ASP A 234 7.78 -9.73 -1.61
N MET A 235 8.22 -8.57 -1.08
CA MET A 235 7.87 -7.25 -1.64
C MET A 235 8.36 -7.06 -3.09
N GLY A 236 9.39 -7.80 -3.50
CA GLY A 236 9.99 -7.73 -4.83
C GLY A 236 9.27 -8.57 -5.89
N ASP A 237 8.43 -9.53 -5.50
CA ASP A 237 7.75 -10.44 -6.42
C ASP A 237 6.53 -9.75 -7.06
N GLN A 238 6.78 -8.95 -8.11
CA GLN A 238 5.78 -8.12 -8.77
C GLN A 238 5.49 -8.66 -10.18
N VAL A 239 4.22 -8.82 -10.51
CA VAL A 239 3.76 -9.29 -11.82
C VAL A 239 2.81 -8.28 -12.44
N GLU A 240 3.11 -7.85 -13.66
CA GLU A 240 2.20 -7.00 -14.44
C GLU A 240 1.00 -7.85 -14.93
N LEU A 241 -0.22 -7.40 -14.63
CA LEU A 241 -1.46 -8.12 -14.91
C LEU A 241 -1.95 -7.90 -16.34
N ARG A 242 -1.12 -8.26 -17.32
CA ARG A 242 -1.50 -8.19 -18.73
C ARG A 242 -2.63 -9.17 -19.03
N SER A 243 -3.50 -8.78 -19.95
CA SER A 243 -4.40 -9.73 -20.60
C SER A 243 -3.55 -10.71 -21.42
N ASN A 244 -3.73 -12.01 -21.16
CA ASN A 244 -3.17 -13.08 -22.00
C ASN A 244 -3.72 -13.02 -23.42
#